data_AF-A0AA37MJA0-F1
#
_entry.id   AF-A0AA37MJA0-F1
#
_cell.length_a   1.000
_cell.length_b   1.000
_cell.length_c   1.000
_cell.angle_alpha   90.00
_cell.angle_beta   90.00
_cell.angle_gamma   90.00
#
_symmetry.space_group_name_H-M   'P 1'
#
loop_
_entity.id
_entity.type
_entity.pdbx_description
1 polymer ?
#
loop_
_entity_poly.entity_id
_entity_poly.type
_entity_poly.pdbx_seq_one_letter_code
_entity_poly.pdbx_strand_id
1 'polypeptide(L)'
;MDVDKGLSRQLPPPEPPKKEQMESQVQKDKLMELHISASNQLLVNGNPFPVSKLKNEVISFVTRVGASHLITIETDRQASYDLYFQVQNEIMAAYHILRDKKAIKKYGKAYLKCTPDQKEYIKEVCPQRISESYENAKGVAI
;
A
#
# COMPACT_ATOMS: atom_id res chain seq x y z
N MET A 1 -29.22 45.10 31.03
CA MET A 1 -28.31 44.91 29.88
C MET A 1 -27.62 43.59 30.10
N ASP A 2 -28.08 42.57 29.40
CA ASP A 2 -27.50 41.21 29.37
C ASP A 2 -26.13 41.27 28.72
N VAL A 3 -25.13 40.68 29.37
CA VAL A 3 -23.85 40.38 28.72
C VAL A 3 -23.49 38.94 29.06
N ASP A 4 -23.79 38.11 28.07
CA ASP A 4 -23.56 36.69 27.97
C ASP A 4 -22.12 36.33 28.38
N LYS A 5 -21.98 35.38 29.32
CA LYS A 5 -20.69 34.90 29.79
C LYS A 5 -20.05 34.04 28.70
N GLY A 6 -19.27 34.68 27.83
CA GLY A 6 -18.44 33.99 26.84
C GLY A 6 -17.54 32.94 27.49
N LEU A 7 -17.76 31.67 27.15
CA LEU A 7 -16.92 30.55 27.52
C LEU A 7 -15.49 30.78 27.02
N SER A 8 -14.56 31.04 27.94
CA SER A 8 -13.13 31.13 27.65
C SER A 8 -12.61 29.72 27.35
N ARG A 9 -12.56 29.34 26.07
CA ARG A 9 -11.83 28.14 25.63
C ARG A 9 -10.33 28.42 25.70
N GLN A 10 -9.64 27.80 26.66
CA GLN A 10 -8.21 27.62 26.53
C GLN A 10 -7.94 26.51 25.50
N LEU A 11 -6.93 26.73 24.66
CA LEU A 11 -6.46 25.70 23.75
C LEU A 11 -5.89 24.54 24.57
N PRO A 12 -6.23 23.28 24.24
CA PRO A 12 -5.51 22.15 24.81
C PRO A 12 -4.00 22.34 24.54
N PRO A 13 -3.14 21.97 25.51
CA PRO A 13 -1.70 22.12 25.32
C PRO A 13 -1.24 21.35 24.08
N PRO A 14 -0.31 21.89 23.28
CA PRO A 14 0.23 21.16 22.13
C PRO A 14 0.85 19.86 22.62
N GLU A 15 0.47 18.76 21.98
CA GLU A 15 1.06 17.46 22.29
C GLU A 15 2.57 17.50 22.01
N PRO A 16 3.39 16.77 22.79
CA PRO A 16 4.83 16.79 22.60
C PRO A 16 5.20 16.24 21.22
N PRO A 17 6.06 16.94 20.45
CA PRO A 17 6.38 16.61 19.06
C PRO A 17 6.97 15.20 18.85
N LYS A 18 7.46 14.55 19.91
CA LYS A 18 8.02 13.21 19.88
C LYS A 18 7.00 12.11 19.56
N LYS A 19 5.72 12.26 19.96
CA LYS A 19 4.70 11.22 19.70
C LYS A 19 4.30 11.22 18.22
N GLU A 20 3.98 12.40 17.68
CA GLU A 20 3.56 12.55 16.28
C GLU A 20 4.64 12.14 15.27
N GLN A 21 5.92 12.45 15.55
CA GLN A 21 7.03 12.06 14.67
C GLN A 21 7.22 10.54 14.62
N MET A 22 7.15 9.86 15.77
CA MET A 22 7.29 8.40 15.84
C MET A 22 6.14 7.69 15.13
N GLU A 23 4.91 8.16 15.33
CA GLU A 23 3.71 7.60 14.69
C GLU A 23 3.72 7.78 13.18
N SER A 24 4.12 8.96 12.69
CA SER A 24 4.25 9.24 11.26
C SER A 24 5.30 8.36 10.59
N GLN A 25 6.43 8.12 11.26
CA GLN A 25 7.50 7.25 10.74
C GLN A 25 7.06 5.79 10.64
N VAL A 26 6.37 5.26 11.67
CA VAL A 26 5.83 3.90 11.67
C VAL A 26 4.79 3.71 10.55
N GLN A 27 4.00 4.74 10.24
CA GLN A 27 3.04 4.69 9.14
C GLN A 27 3.75 4.63 7.78
N LYS A 28 4.82 5.40 7.59
CA LYS A 28 5.64 5.35 6.37
C LYS A 28 6.30 3.98 6.16
N ASP A 29 6.77 3.33 7.23
CA ASP A 29 7.42 2.01 7.13
C ASP A 29 6.45 0.90 6.66
N LYS A 30 5.14 1.11 6.84
CA LYS A 30 4.09 0.18 6.40
C LYS A 30 3.58 0.47 4.99
N LEU A 31 4.05 1.55 4.36
CA LEU A 31 3.58 2.01 3.07
C LEU A 31 4.63 1.73 1.98
N MET A 32 4.17 1.22 0.84
CA MET A 32 4.92 1.16 -0.41
C MET A 32 4.16 1.95 -1.46
N GLU A 33 4.75 3.04 -1.93
CA GLU A 33 4.16 3.93 -2.93
C GLU A 33 4.68 3.54 -4.30
N LEU A 34 3.79 3.12 -5.19
CA LEU A 34 4.06 2.87 -6.60
C LEU A 34 3.46 4.03 -7.39
N HIS A 35 4.30 4.75 -8.13
CA HIS A 35 3.85 5.82 -9.01
C HIS A 35 4.28 5.52 -10.44
N ILE A 36 3.33 5.52 -11.37
CA ILE A 36 3.57 5.36 -12.80
C ILE A 36 3.43 6.74 -13.46
N SER A 37 4.56 7.28 -13.91
CA SER A 37 4.60 8.62 -14.51
C SER A 37 4.05 8.64 -15.94
N ALA A 38 3.70 9.84 -16.43
CA ALA A 38 3.38 10.10 -17.84
C ALA A 38 4.47 9.60 -18.81
N SER A 39 5.74 9.57 -18.38
CA SER A 39 6.87 9.09 -19.17
C SER A 39 7.04 7.56 -19.16
N ASN A 40 6.03 6.80 -18.73
CA ASN A 40 6.09 5.35 -18.64
C ASN A 40 7.23 4.86 -17.74
N GLN A 41 7.43 5.52 -16.60
CA GLN A 41 8.42 5.13 -15.63
C GLN A 41 7.75 4.76 -14.31
N LEU A 42 8.11 3.60 -13.78
CA LEU A 42 7.74 3.20 -12.44
C LEU A 42 8.69 3.85 -11.42
N LEU A 43 8.10 4.49 -10.42
CA LEU A 43 8.75 4.97 -9.21
C LEU A 43 8.27 4.13 -8.03
N VAL A 44 9.19 3.67 -7.20
CA VAL A 44 8.91 3.00 -5.92
C VAL A 44 9.42 3.90 -4.81
N ASN A 45 8.53 4.37 -3.93
CA ASN A 45 8.83 5.32 -2.87
C ASN A 45 9.61 6.54 -3.41
N GLY A 46 9.16 7.08 -4.54
CA GLY A 46 9.75 8.23 -5.23
C GLY A 46 11.00 7.94 -6.08
N ASN A 47 11.52 6.72 -6.09
CA ASN A 47 12.76 6.38 -6.81
C ASN A 47 12.49 5.58 -8.08
N PRO A 48 13.16 5.89 -9.21
CA PRO A 48 13.14 5.07 -10.43
C PRO A 48 13.37 3.59 -10.15
N PHE A 49 12.44 2.75 -10.59
CA PHE A 49 12.49 1.33 -10.31
C PHE A 49 12.12 0.48 -11.53
N PRO A 50 12.92 -0.55 -11.87
CA PRO A 50 12.61 -1.44 -12.99
C PRO A 50 11.46 -2.38 -12.62
N VAL A 51 10.40 -2.38 -13.43
CA VAL A 51 9.21 -3.22 -13.23
C VAL A 51 9.54 -4.71 -13.07
N SER A 52 10.56 -5.21 -13.78
CA SER A 52 11.00 -6.62 -13.72
C SER A 52 11.51 -7.06 -12.34
N LYS A 53 11.88 -6.13 -11.46
CA LYS A 53 12.30 -6.43 -10.08
C LYS A 53 11.16 -6.27 -9.07
N LEU A 54 10.01 -5.72 -9.48
CA LEU A 54 8.94 -5.29 -8.57
C LEU A 54 8.39 -6.45 -7.75
N LYS A 55 8.18 -7.63 -8.35
CA LYS A 55 7.70 -8.81 -7.62
C LYS A 55 8.59 -9.16 -6.41
N ASN A 56 9.91 -9.17 -6.58
CA ASN A 56 10.82 -9.52 -5.49
C ASN A 56 10.82 -8.45 -4.39
N GLU A 57 10.66 -7.19 -4.78
CA GLU A 57 10.53 -6.07 -3.84
C GLU A 57 9.24 -6.19 -3.03
N VAL A 58 8.10 -6.44 -3.68
CA VAL A 58 6.80 -6.67 -3.02
C VAL A 58 6.87 -7.86 -2.06
N ILE A 59 7.47 -8.98 -2.46
CA ILE A 59 7.68 -10.14 -1.58
C ILE A 59 8.46 -9.74 -0.32
N SER A 60 9.56 -9.02 -0.51
CA SER A 60 10.44 -8.60 0.59
C SER A 60 9.73 -7.64 1.54
N PHE A 61 9.02 -6.66 1.00
CA PHE A 61 8.22 -5.69 1.74
C PHE A 61 7.10 -6.35 2.56
N VAL A 62 6.24 -7.16 1.92
CA VAL A 62 5.11 -7.82 2.61
C VAL A 62 5.62 -8.83 3.65
N THR A 63 6.74 -9.51 3.39
CA THR A 63 7.35 -10.41 4.38
C THR A 63 7.87 -9.65 5.61
N ARG A 64 8.46 -8.47 5.40
CA ARG A 64 8.99 -7.62 6.48
C ARG A 64 7.88 -6.98 7.32
N VAL A 65 6.86 -6.44 6.66
CA VAL A 65 5.79 -5.64 7.31
C VAL A 65 4.62 -6.51 7.80
N GLY A 66 4.41 -7.67 7.17
CA GLY A 66 3.30 -8.56 7.50
C GLY A 66 1.93 -8.00 7.11
N ALA A 67 0.86 -8.47 7.76
CA ALA A 67 -0.53 -8.18 7.36
C ALA A 67 -0.97 -6.71 7.49
N SER A 68 -0.10 -5.83 8.01
CA SER A 68 -0.38 -4.40 8.21
C SER A 68 0.12 -3.49 7.09
N HIS A 69 0.74 -4.05 6.04
CA HIS A 69 1.24 -3.29 4.91
C HIS A 69 0.13 -2.62 4.10
N LEU A 70 0.48 -1.56 3.37
CA LEU A 70 -0.34 -0.95 2.34
C LEU A 70 0.54 -0.69 1.11
N ILE A 71 0.05 -1.11 -0.06
CA ILE A 71 0.65 -0.77 -1.35
C ILE A 71 -0.29 0.23 -2.02
N THR A 72 0.20 1.40 -2.40
CA THR A 72 -0.56 2.35 -3.20
C THR A 72 -0.03 2.34 -4.63
N ILE A 73 -0.94 2.44 -5.60
CA ILE A 73 -0.60 2.60 -7.01
C ILE A 73 -1.26 3.88 -7.49
N GLU A 74 -0.44 4.85 -7.82
CA GLU A 74 -0.87 6.10 -8.46
C GLU A 74 -0.41 6.07 -9.90
N THR A 75 -1.32 6.29 -10.83
CA THR A 75 -1.02 6.27 -12.27
C THR A 75 -1.40 7.60 -12.90
N ASP A 76 -0.43 8.21 -13.59
CA ASP A 76 -0.67 9.37 -14.43
C ASP A 76 -1.61 8.98 -15.59
N ARG A 77 -2.54 9.86 -15.95
CA ARG A 77 -3.52 9.60 -17.03
C ARG A 77 -2.87 9.41 -18.41
N GLN A 78 -1.70 9.99 -18.61
CA GLN A 78 -0.94 9.89 -19.85
C GLN A 78 -0.05 8.65 -19.89
N ALA A 79 0.10 7.93 -18.77
CA ALA A 79 0.84 6.68 -18.73
C ALA A 79 0.13 5.62 -19.57
N SER A 80 0.93 4.75 -20.20
CA SER A 80 0.40 3.62 -20.95
C SER A 80 -0.24 2.60 -20.02
N TYR A 81 -1.32 1.99 -20.51
CA TYR A 81 -1.95 0.85 -19.87
C TYR A 81 -0.98 -0.34 -19.70
N ASP A 82 -0.04 -0.53 -20.64
CA ASP A 82 0.88 -1.67 -20.63
C ASP A 82 1.77 -1.70 -19.38
N LEU A 83 2.33 -0.56 -18.99
CA LEU A 83 3.17 -0.49 -17.79
C LEU A 83 2.36 -0.73 -16.52
N TYR A 84 1.18 -0.13 -16.43
CA TYR A 84 0.24 -0.39 -15.35
C TYR A 84 -0.10 -1.89 -15.24
N PHE A 85 -0.41 -2.53 -16.37
CA PHE A 85 -0.72 -3.95 -16.41
C PHE A 85 0.48 -4.83 -15.99
N GLN A 86 1.70 -4.46 -16.40
CA GLN A 86 2.91 -5.15 -15.95
C GLN A 86 3.13 -5.01 -14.43
N VAL A 87 2.92 -3.82 -13.87
CA VAL A 87 2.98 -3.57 -12.43
C VAL A 87 1.98 -4.47 -11.68
N GLN A 88 0.73 -4.53 -12.16
CA GLN A 88 -0.30 -5.40 -11.61
C GLN A 88 0.11 -6.88 -11.63
N ASN A 89 0.63 -7.36 -12.75
CA ASN A 89 1.07 -8.76 -12.89
C ASN A 89 2.19 -9.12 -11.92
N GLU A 90 3.17 -8.23 -11.73
CA GLU A 90 4.27 -8.47 -10.80
C GLU A 90 3.80 -8.50 -9.34
N ILE A 91 2.85 -7.63 -8.97
CA ILE A 91 2.23 -7.65 -7.63
C ILE A 91 1.44 -8.95 -7.42
N MET A 92 0.61 -9.34 -8.39
CA MET A 92 -0.17 -10.59 -8.31
C MET A 92 0.73 -11.81 -8.20
N ALA A 93 1.81 -11.86 -8.98
CA ALA A 93 2.81 -12.92 -8.90
C ALA A 93 3.48 -12.98 -7.52
N ALA A 94 3.77 -11.83 -6.90
CA ALA A 94 4.31 -11.76 -5.55
C ALA A 94 3.37 -12.40 -4.52
N TYR A 95 2.07 -12.04 -4.56
CA TYR A 95 1.08 -12.64 -3.65
C TYR A 95 0.87 -14.12 -3.88
N HIS A 96 0.93 -14.59 -5.13
CA HIS A 96 0.89 -16.02 -5.42
C HIS A 96 2.03 -16.77 -4.71
N ILE A 97 3.27 -16.26 -4.80
CA ILE A 97 4.43 -16.86 -4.13
C ILE A 97 4.28 -16.83 -2.61
N LEU A 98 3.85 -15.70 -2.04
CA LEU A 98 3.67 -15.55 -0.59
C LEU A 98 2.62 -16.52 -0.04
N ARG A 99 1.48 -16.63 -0.71
CA ARG A 99 0.39 -17.52 -0.32
C ARG A 99 0.75 -18.99 -0.52
N ASP A 100 1.45 -19.32 -1.60
CA ASP A 100 1.92 -20.69 -1.85
C ASP A 100 2.93 -21.15 -0.80
N LYS A 101 3.91 -20.31 -0.47
CA LYS A 101 4.86 -20.57 0.63
C LYS A 101 4.14 -20.79 1.96
N LYS A 102 3.08 -20.03 2.24
CA LYS A 102 2.28 -20.19 3.46
C LYS A 102 1.45 -21.48 3.43
N ALA A 103 0.87 -21.83 2.28
CA ALA A 103 0.11 -23.06 2.07
C ALA A 103 0.99 -24.30 2.34
N ILE A 104 2.18 -24.33 1.73
CA ILE A 104 3.15 -25.42 1.91
C ILE A 104 3.55 -25.52 3.37
N LYS A 105 3.87 -24.39 4.02
CA LYS A 105 4.29 -24.37 5.42
C LYS A 105 3.20 -24.86 6.39
N LYS A 106 1.92 -24.57 6.11
CA LYS A 106 0.80 -24.87 7.02
C LYS A 106 0.13 -26.22 6.74
N TYR A 107 -0.04 -26.56 5.47
CA TYR A 107 -0.84 -27.72 5.01
C TYR A 107 -0.04 -28.74 4.21
N GLY A 108 1.26 -28.50 3.97
CA GLY A 108 2.12 -29.43 3.22
C GLY A 108 1.78 -29.54 1.73
N LYS A 109 1.00 -28.62 1.17
CA LYS A 109 0.58 -28.64 -0.24
C LYS A 109 0.53 -27.24 -0.85
N ALA A 110 0.67 -27.19 -2.17
CA ALA A 110 0.58 -25.97 -2.96
C ALA A 110 -0.80 -25.30 -2.80
N TYR A 111 -0.83 -23.97 -2.85
CA TYR A 111 -2.02 -23.14 -2.65
C TYR A 111 -3.15 -23.51 -3.63
N LEU A 112 -2.81 -23.86 -4.87
CA LEU A 112 -3.80 -24.27 -5.86
C LEU A 112 -4.56 -25.54 -5.45
N LYS A 113 -3.93 -26.44 -4.68
CA LYS A 113 -4.51 -27.70 -4.16
C LYS A 113 -5.18 -27.55 -2.79
N CYS A 114 -5.24 -26.35 -2.23
CA CYS A 114 -5.96 -26.07 -0.98
C CYS A 114 -7.47 -26.08 -1.19
N THR A 115 -8.21 -26.49 -0.14
CA THR A 115 -9.68 -26.38 -0.11
C THR A 115 -10.09 -24.91 0.00
N PRO A 116 -11.37 -24.55 -0.26
CA PRO A 116 -11.87 -23.19 -0.07
C PRO A 116 -11.54 -22.61 1.31
N ASP A 117 -11.82 -23.35 2.39
CA ASP A 117 -11.55 -22.90 3.76
C ASP A 117 -10.05 -22.67 4.03
N GLN A 118 -9.19 -23.54 3.49
CA GLN A 118 -7.75 -23.39 3.61
C GLN A 118 -7.24 -22.16 2.85
N LYS A 119 -7.80 -21.89 1.66
CA LYS A 119 -7.48 -20.69 0.89
C LYS A 119 -7.92 -19.44 1.63
N GLU A 120 -9.09 -19.47 2.27
CA GLU A 120 -9.61 -18.34 3.04
C GLU A 120 -8.70 -18.01 4.24
N TYR A 121 -8.33 -19.01 5.03
CA TYR A 121 -7.36 -18.84 6.11
C TYR A 121 -6.03 -18.22 5.62
N ILE A 122 -5.53 -18.67 4.46
CA ILE A 122 -4.29 -18.13 3.89
C ILE A 122 -4.45 -16.68 3.45
N LYS A 123 -5.61 -16.29 2.89
CA LYS A 123 -5.90 -14.89 2.54
C LYS A 123 -6.01 -14.00 3.77
N GLU A 124 -6.61 -14.49 4.86
CA GLU A 124 -6.67 -13.75 6.12
C GLU A 124 -5.26 -13.47 6.68
N VAL A 125 -4.37 -14.46 6.62
CA VAL A 125 -3.00 -14.31 7.14
C VAL A 125 -2.09 -13.54 6.17
N CYS A 126 -2.36 -13.61 4.86
CA CYS A 126 -1.65 -12.88 3.81
C CYS A 126 -2.65 -12.05 2.98
N PRO A 127 -3.20 -10.97 3.57
CA PRO A 127 -4.16 -10.12 2.91
C PRO A 127 -3.48 -9.35 1.79
N GLN A 128 -4.23 -9.06 0.73
CA GLN A 128 -3.78 -8.20 -0.35
C GLN A 128 -4.33 -6.79 -0.10
N ARG A 129 -3.48 -5.89 0.37
CA ARG A 129 -3.85 -4.52 0.76
C ARG A 129 -3.28 -3.55 -0.27
N ILE A 130 -4.04 -3.34 -1.34
CA ILE A 130 -3.69 -2.46 -2.45
C ILE A 130 -4.75 -1.36 -2.56
N SER A 131 -4.31 -0.12 -2.72
CA SER A 131 -5.15 1.02 -3.07
C SER A 131 -4.66 1.58 -4.39
N GLU A 132 -5.58 1.80 -5.33
CA GLU A 132 -5.23 2.26 -6.67
C GLU A 132 -5.99 3.55 -6.98
N SER A 133 -5.28 4.50 -7.56
CA SER A 133 -5.81 5.78 -7.99
C SER A 133 -5.22 6.19 -9.33
N TYR A 134 -6.01 6.95 -10.08
CA TYR A 134 -5.55 7.62 -11.29
C TYR A 134 -5.56 9.10 -10.98
N GLU A 135 -4.50 9.83 -11.34
CA GLU A 135 -4.47 11.27 -11.15
C GLU A 135 -5.59 11.91 -11.98
N ASN A 136 -6.69 12.32 -11.38
CA ASN A 136 -7.65 13.16 -12.08
C ASN A 136 -7.02 14.53 -12.26
N ALA A 137 -6.99 15.02 -13.50
CA ALA A 137 -6.50 16.36 -13.83
C ALA A 137 -7.13 17.33 -12.82
N LYS A 138 -6.28 17.94 -11.97
CA LYS A 138 -6.70 18.98 -11.04
C LYS A 138 -7.53 19.97 -11.83
N GLY A 139 -8.78 20.17 -11.39
CA GLY A 139 -9.74 21.02 -12.06
C GLY A 139 -9.09 22.34 -12.42
N VAL A 140 -9.18 22.71 -13.70
CA VAL A 140 -9.02 24.10 -14.12
C VAL A 140 -10.07 24.86 -13.33
N ALA A 141 -9.63 25.61 -12.31
CA ALA A 141 -10.43 26.67 -11.76
C ALA A 141 -10.51 27.75 -12.85
N ILE A 142 -11.65 27.80 -13.53
CA ILE A 142 -12.06 28.94 -14.36
C ILE A 142 -12.84 29.88 -13.47
#